data_AF-A0A3A8GMN8-F1
#
_entry.id   AF-A0A3A8GMN8-F1
#
_cell.length_a   1.000
_cell.length_b   1.000
_cell.length_c   1.000
_cell.angle_alpha   90.00
_cell.angle_beta   90.00
_cell.angle_gamma   90.00
#
_symmetry.space_group_name_H-M   'P 1'
#
loop_
_entity.id
_entity.type
_entity.pdbx_description
1 polymer ?
#
loop_
_entity_poly.entity_id
_entity_poly.type
_entity_poly.pdbx_seq_one_letter_code
_entity_poly.pdbx_strand_id
1 'polypeptide(L)'
;MLGRMTAGLLAVALVLGVGAPARAANAPTPTAAERFEKLPPEQKEALRAKLREFKAMPPEDQARVRGNLQRWRQLPPEERERLKTNLRDFQKLSPQERQAVREQVRELRGLTPERRAELRQRMRAYLKEHPERREQMLENMRRWRQMTREERQEARERLRERRRNK
;
A
#
# COMPACT_ATOMS: atom_id res chain seq x y z
N MET A 1 -21.23 14.88 3.93
CA MET A 1 -20.70 13.71 3.20
C MET A 1 -19.71 14.19 2.15
N LEU A 2 -18.41 14.23 2.43
CA LEU A 2 -17.40 14.63 1.42
C LEU A 2 -16.71 13.39 0.84
N GLY A 3 -16.89 13.22 -0.46
CA GLY A 3 -16.40 12.10 -1.26
C GLY A 3 -14.87 11.98 -1.21
N ARG A 4 -14.42 10.76 -0.91
CA ARG A 4 -13.00 10.38 -0.82
C ARG A 4 -12.42 10.24 -2.22
N MET A 5 -12.09 11.34 -2.88
CA MET A 5 -11.39 11.34 -4.18
C MET A 5 -9.88 11.42 -3.99
N THR A 6 -9.22 10.36 -3.48
CA THR A 6 -7.74 10.34 -3.41
C THR A 6 -7.08 9.14 -4.07
N ALA A 7 -7.83 8.27 -4.74
CA ALA A 7 -7.25 7.11 -5.45
C ALA A 7 -7.18 7.28 -6.98
N GLY A 8 -7.97 8.18 -7.58
CA GLY A 8 -8.10 8.27 -9.04
C GLY A 8 -6.93 8.98 -9.76
N LEU A 9 -6.31 9.99 -9.15
CA LEU A 9 -5.30 10.80 -9.84
C LEU A 9 -3.90 10.17 -9.89
N LEU A 10 -3.54 9.30 -8.94
CA LEU A 10 -2.28 8.57 -8.99
C LEU A 10 -2.26 7.50 -10.09
N ALA A 11 -3.42 6.95 -10.47
CA ALA A 11 -3.53 5.98 -11.55
C ALA A 11 -3.20 6.57 -12.93
N VAL A 12 -3.45 7.86 -13.14
CA VAL A 12 -3.12 8.55 -14.42
C VAL A 12 -1.61 8.75 -14.58
N ALA A 13 -0.86 8.92 -13.48
CA ALA A 13 0.60 9.02 -13.54
C ALA A 13 1.28 7.70 -14.00
N LEU A 14 0.57 6.57 -13.91
CA LEU A 14 1.07 5.26 -14.33
C LEU A 14 1.04 5.05 -15.85
N VAL A 15 0.18 5.77 -16.59
CA VAL A 15 -0.07 5.53 -18.02
C VAL A 15 1.07 6.04 -18.92
N LEU A 16 2.00 6.86 -18.40
CA LEU A 16 3.13 7.39 -19.19
C LEU A 16 4.46 6.68 -18.95
N GLY A 17 4.46 5.56 -18.22
CA GLY A 17 5.68 4.81 -17.90
C GLY A 17 5.82 3.50 -18.67
N VAL A 18 5.81 3.56 -20.01
CA VAL A 18 6.32 2.45 -20.83
C VAL A 18 7.84 2.45 -20.65
N GLY A 19 8.36 1.44 -19.94
CA GLY A 19 9.79 1.18 -19.89
C GLY A 19 10.27 0.85 -21.30
N ALA A 20 11.05 1.75 -21.90
CA ALA A 20 11.74 1.46 -23.14
C ALA A 20 12.89 0.47 -22.85
N PRO A 21 13.15 -0.52 -23.73
CA PRO A 21 14.34 -1.34 -23.60
C PRO A 21 15.57 -0.44 -23.67
N ALA A 22 16.57 -0.75 -22.85
CA ALA A 22 17.89 -0.13 -22.90
C ALA A 22 18.59 -0.49 -24.22
N ARG A 23 18.18 0.15 -25.31
CA ARG A 23 18.90 0.22 -26.58
C ARG A 23 18.74 1.63 -27.16
N ALA A 24 19.88 2.20 -27.53
CA ALA A 24 20.13 3.56 -28.03
C ALA A 24 20.07 4.67 -26.97
N ALA A 25 21.21 4.93 -26.33
CA ALA A 25 21.43 6.05 -25.41
C ALA A 25 21.37 7.46 -26.06
N ASN A 26 21.02 7.56 -27.36
CA ASN A 26 21.04 8.81 -28.14
C ASN A 26 19.74 9.10 -28.93
N ALA A 27 18.64 8.39 -28.69
CA ALA A 27 17.36 8.76 -29.30
C ALA A 27 16.67 9.87 -28.47
N PRO A 28 16.20 10.97 -29.08
CA PRO A 28 15.42 11.97 -28.36
C PRO A 28 14.18 11.30 -27.76
N THR A 29 14.01 11.43 -26.45
CA THR A 29 12.85 10.88 -25.77
C THR A 29 11.63 11.67 -26.23
N PRO A 30 10.57 11.04 -26.75
CA PRO A 30 9.40 11.77 -27.21
C PRO A 30 8.85 12.64 -26.09
N THR A 31 8.52 13.89 -26.44
CA THR A 31 7.90 14.87 -25.57
C THR A 31 6.55 14.37 -25.06
N ALA A 32 6.02 15.01 -24.00
CA ALA A 32 4.68 14.67 -23.50
C ALA A 32 3.59 14.91 -24.56
N ALA A 33 3.76 15.93 -25.41
CA ALA A 33 2.84 16.23 -26.51
C ALA A 33 2.87 15.12 -27.58
N GLU A 34 4.06 14.69 -28.02
CA GLU A 34 4.18 13.60 -29.00
C GLU A 34 3.65 12.27 -28.46
N ARG A 35 3.84 11.98 -27.17
CA ARG A 35 3.23 10.80 -26.53
C ARG A 35 1.71 10.90 -26.50
N PHE A 36 1.16 12.08 -26.19
CA PHE A 36 -0.28 12.30 -26.18
C PHE A 36 -0.88 12.09 -27.57
N GLU A 37 -0.22 12.60 -28.61
CA GLU A 37 -0.74 12.48 -29.99
C GLU A 37 -0.82 11.04 -30.48
N LYS A 38 0.06 10.16 -29.99
CA LYS A 38 0.06 8.73 -30.31
C LYS A 38 -0.99 7.91 -29.56
N LEU A 39 -1.73 8.50 -28.62
CA LEU A 39 -2.77 7.78 -27.87
C LEU A 39 -4.02 7.56 -28.73
N PRO A 40 -4.72 6.42 -28.56
CA PRO A 40 -6.04 6.20 -29.13
C PRO A 40 -7.04 7.31 -28.71
N PRO A 41 -8.03 7.64 -29.54
CA PRO A 41 -9.01 8.69 -29.25
C PRO A 41 -9.66 8.55 -27.86
N GLU A 42 -10.00 7.33 -27.45
CA GLU A 42 -10.64 7.03 -26.17
C GLU A 42 -9.71 7.37 -25.00
N GLN A 43 -8.41 7.12 -25.15
CA GLN A 43 -7.41 7.45 -24.14
C GLN A 43 -7.14 8.95 -24.08
N LYS A 44 -7.11 9.63 -25.23
CA LYS A 44 -7.03 11.10 -25.29
C LYS A 44 -8.21 11.74 -24.55
N GLU A 45 -9.43 11.25 -24.77
CA GLU A 45 -10.62 11.75 -24.08
C GLU A 45 -10.61 11.46 -22.59
N ALA A 46 -10.19 10.26 -22.17
CA ALA A 46 -10.04 9.93 -20.75
C ALA A 46 -9.04 10.87 -20.04
N LEU A 47 -7.92 11.20 -20.69
CA LEU A 47 -6.93 12.14 -20.16
C LEU A 47 -7.49 13.57 -20.10
N ARG A 48 -8.20 14.03 -21.14
CA ARG A 48 -8.86 15.34 -21.16
C ARG A 48 -9.88 15.45 -20.03
N ALA A 49 -10.69 14.41 -19.80
CA ALA A 49 -11.64 14.36 -18.70
C ALA A 49 -10.95 14.49 -17.33
N LYS A 50 -9.87 13.74 -17.10
CA LYS A 50 -9.08 13.82 -15.87
C LYS A 50 -8.42 15.19 -15.67
N LEU A 51 -7.98 15.84 -16.75
CA LEU A 51 -7.47 17.20 -16.68
C LEU A 51 -8.55 18.21 -16.30
N ARG A 52 -9.78 18.07 -16.84
CA ARG A 52 -10.93 18.89 -16.43
C ARG A 52 -11.25 18.70 -14.95
N GLU A 53 -11.30 17.45 -14.47
CA GLU A 53 -11.47 17.14 -13.05
C GLU A 53 -10.40 17.81 -12.18
N PHE A 54 -9.13 17.72 -12.57
CA PHE A 54 -8.03 18.34 -11.84
C PHE A 54 -8.15 19.86 -11.78
N LYS A 55 -8.48 20.51 -12.91
CA LYS A 55 -8.65 21.98 -12.98
C LYS A 55 -9.84 22.46 -12.14
N ALA A 56 -10.87 21.64 -11.97
CA ALA A 56 -12.04 21.94 -11.17
C ALA A 56 -11.81 21.75 -9.64
N MET A 57 -10.69 21.17 -9.22
CA MET A 57 -10.39 20.98 -7.80
C MET A 57 -10.04 22.31 -7.11
N PRO A 58 -10.30 22.45 -5.81
CA PRO A 58 -9.78 23.55 -5.01
C PRO A 58 -8.25 23.69 -5.12
N PRO A 59 -7.68 24.90 -5.03
CA PRO A 59 -6.23 25.12 -5.18
C PRO A 59 -5.38 24.26 -4.24
N GLU A 60 -5.82 24.05 -3.00
CA GLU A 60 -5.14 23.18 -2.02
C GLU A 60 -5.09 21.72 -2.47
N ASP A 61 -6.18 21.22 -3.05
CA ASP A 61 -6.23 19.87 -3.59
C ASP A 61 -5.36 19.72 -4.83
N GLN A 62 -5.34 20.73 -5.70
CA GLN A 62 -4.41 20.77 -6.83
C GLN A 62 -2.95 20.76 -6.37
N ALA A 63 -2.62 21.51 -5.32
CA ALA A 63 -1.29 21.52 -4.73
C ALA A 63 -0.91 20.16 -4.14
N ARG A 64 -1.84 19.50 -3.43
CA ARG A 64 -1.66 18.15 -2.89
C ARG A 64 -1.40 17.11 -3.99
N VAL A 65 -2.15 17.18 -5.09
CA VAL A 65 -1.97 16.29 -6.25
C VAL A 65 -0.62 16.53 -6.93
N ARG A 66 -0.23 17.79 -7.15
CA ARG A 66 1.09 18.16 -7.70
C ARG A 66 2.23 17.66 -6.81
N GLY A 67 2.12 17.83 -5.50
CA GLY A 67 3.10 17.33 -4.54
C GLY A 67 3.21 15.80 -4.52
N ASN A 68 2.08 15.08 -4.64
CA ASN A 68 2.09 13.62 -4.79
C ASN A 68 2.81 13.19 -6.08
N LEU A 69 2.54 13.86 -7.20
CA LEU A 69 3.20 13.58 -8.48
C LEU A 69 4.70 13.84 -8.43
N GLN A 70 5.13 14.93 -7.77
CA GLN A 70 6.54 15.23 -7.59
C GLN A 70 7.24 14.15 -6.78
N ARG A 71 6.67 13.74 -5.64
CA ARG A 71 7.20 12.62 -4.84
C ARG A 71 7.32 11.34 -5.65
N TRP A 72 6.28 11.00 -6.43
CA TRP A 72 6.29 9.83 -7.31
C TRP A 72 7.42 9.88 -8.34
N ARG A 73 7.65 11.03 -8.98
CA ARG A 73 8.74 11.23 -9.96
C ARG A 73 10.14 11.14 -9.33
N GLN A 74 10.26 11.37 -8.03
CA GLN A 74 11.52 11.28 -7.29
C GLN A 74 11.80 9.86 -6.77
N LEU A 75 10.82 8.96 -6.77
CA LEU A 75 11.04 7.57 -6.35
C LEU A 75 12.05 6.87 -7.27
N PRO A 76 12.95 6.03 -6.74
CA PRO A 76 13.76 5.11 -7.54
C PRO A 76 12.88 4.21 -8.44
N PRO A 77 13.36 3.78 -9.61
CA PRO A 77 12.59 2.92 -10.52
C PRO A 77 12.04 1.66 -9.84
N GLU A 78 12.84 1.01 -8.99
CA GLU A 78 12.50 -0.22 -8.28
C GLU A 78 11.33 0.02 -7.30
N GLU A 79 11.34 1.16 -6.61
CA GLU A 79 10.25 1.55 -5.72
C GLU A 79 8.96 1.84 -6.50
N ARG A 80 9.05 2.48 -7.67
CA ARG A 80 7.88 2.69 -8.54
C ARG A 80 7.29 1.37 -8.99
N GLU A 81 8.10 0.42 -9.43
CA GLU A 81 7.63 -0.90 -9.85
C GLU A 81 6.99 -1.70 -8.71
N ARG A 82 7.54 -1.60 -7.49
CA ARG A 82 6.92 -2.18 -6.30
C ARG A 82 5.55 -1.57 -6.04
N LEU A 83 5.41 -0.25 -6.12
CA LEU A 83 4.12 0.42 -5.90
C LEU A 83 3.10 0.10 -6.99
N LYS A 84 3.53 -0.01 -8.25
CA LYS A 84 2.69 -0.48 -9.37
C LYS A 84 2.17 -1.89 -9.11
N THR A 85 3.04 -2.79 -8.67
CA THR A 85 2.67 -4.18 -8.34
C THR A 85 1.66 -4.23 -7.19
N ASN A 86 1.92 -3.51 -6.10
CA ASN A 86 0.99 -3.43 -4.98
C ASN A 86 -0.38 -2.88 -5.40
N LEU A 87 -0.41 -1.87 -6.27
CA LEU A 87 -1.66 -1.31 -6.79
C LEU A 87 -2.43 -2.35 -7.62
N ARG A 88 -1.73 -3.06 -8.50
CA ARG A 88 -2.33 -4.14 -9.32
C ARG A 88 -2.90 -5.24 -8.43
N ASP A 89 -2.18 -5.66 -7.41
CA ASP A 89 -2.66 -6.72 -6.52
C ASP A 89 -3.84 -6.25 -5.66
N PHE A 90 -3.82 -5.01 -5.19
CA PHE A 90 -4.97 -4.39 -4.53
C PHE A 90 -6.20 -4.31 -5.45
N GLN A 91 -6.02 -4.07 -6.75
CA GLN A 91 -7.09 -4.08 -7.74
C GLN A 91 -7.62 -5.49 -8.06
N LYS A 92 -6.91 -6.56 -7.70
CA LYS A 92 -7.44 -7.94 -7.85
C LYS A 92 -8.33 -8.35 -6.68
N LEU A 93 -8.16 -7.71 -5.52
CA LEU A 93 -8.98 -7.98 -4.34
C LEU A 93 -10.46 -7.70 -4.60
N SER A 94 -11.33 -8.50 -3.99
CA SER A 94 -12.78 -8.26 -3.96
C SER A 94 -13.12 -6.94 -3.24
N PRO A 95 -14.33 -6.37 -3.47
CA PRO A 95 -14.74 -5.14 -2.80
C PRO A 95 -14.64 -5.21 -1.26
N GLN A 96 -15.00 -6.35 -0.67
CA GLN A 96 -14.92 -6.58 0.78
C GLN A 96 -13.48 -6.62 1.29
N GLU A 97 -12.59 -7.33 0.60
CA GLU A 97 -11.16 -7.38 0.96
C GLU A 97 -10.50 -6.01 0.82
N ARG A 98 -10.80 -5.26 -0.25
CA ARG A 98 -10.31 -3.88 -0.40
C ARG A 98 -10.78 -3.00 0.75
N GLN A 99 -12.01 -3.19 1.22
CA GLN A 99 -12.54 -2.44 2.35
C GLN A 99 -11.81 -2.80 3.65
N ALA A 100 -11.58 -4.09 3.92
CA ALA A 100 -10.81 -4.54 5.07
C ALA A 100 -9.39 -3.96 5.07
N VAL A 101 -8.70 -3.96 3.93
CA VAL A 101 -7.36 -3.34 3.80
C VAL A 101 -7.42 -1.84 4.09
N ARG A 102 -8.43 -1.12 3.59
CA ARG A 102 -8.58 0.33 3.85
C ARG A 102 -8.83 0.63 5.33
N GLU A 103 -9.56 -0.23 6.03
CA GLU A 103 -9.82 -0.11 7.47
C GLU A 103 -8.54 -0.33 8.27
N GLN A 104 -7.81 -1.41 8.00
CA GLN A 104 -6.51 -1.67 8.62
C GLN A 104 -5.53 -0.52 8.42
N VAL A 105 -5.43 0.02 7.19
CA VAL A 105 -4.57 1.17 6.91
C VAL A 105 -5.01 2.41 7.69
N ARG A 106 -6.33 2.61 7.88
CA ARG A 106 -6.85 3.73 8.68
C ARG A 106 -6.48 3.59 10.14
N GLU A 107 -6.66 2.40 10.71
CA GLU A 107 -6.27 2.10 12.09
C GLU A 107 -4.77 2.34 12.32
N LEU A 108 -3.93 1.82 11.43
CA LEU A 108 -2.49 2.01 11.49
C LEU A 108 -2.07 3.49 11.41
N ARG A 109 -2.77 4.29 10.61
CA ARG A 109 -2.54 5.75 10.54
C ARG A 109 -3.02 6.48 11.79
N GLY A 110 -4.01 5.94 12.50
CA GLY A 110 -4.49 6.47 13.77
C GLY A 110 -3.58 6.18 14.96
N LEU A 111 -2.66 5.21 14.84
CA LEU A 111 -1.69 4.90 15.90
C LEU A 111 -0.77 6.09 16.19
N THR A 112 -0.41 6.27 17.46
CA THR A 112 0.63 7.25 17.86
C THR A 112 2.00 6.84 17.30
N PRO A 113 2.94 7.77 17.13
CA PRO A 113 4.30 7.45 16.66
C PRO A 113 4.97 6.33 17.48
N GLU A 114 4.78 6.32 18.79
CA GLU A 114 5.34 5.34 19.73
C GLU A 114 4.74 3.96 19.47
N ARG A 115 3.41 3.86 19.32
CA ARG A 115 2.73 2.61 18.99
C ARG A 115 3.12 2.07 17.63
N ARG A 116 3.31 2.93 16.63
CA ARG A 116 3.84 2.52 15.32
C ARG A 116 5.28 2.02 15.42
N ALA A 117 6.11 2.66 16.23
CA ALA A 117 7.50 2.23 16.45
C ALA A 117 7.55 0.85 17.13
N GLU A 118 6.74 0.65 18.18
CA GLU A 118 6.58 -0.63 18.88
C GLU A 118 6.15 -1.74 17.91
N LEU A 119 5.13 -1.49 17.09
CA LEU A 119 4.66 -2.46 16.09
C LEU A 119 5.76 -2.82 15.09
N ARG A 120 6.50 -1.83 14.59
CA ARG A 120 7.63 -2.06 13.67
C ARG A 120 8.73 -2.90 14.33
N GLN A 121 9.04 -2.65 15.61
CA GLN A 121 10.04 -3.42 16.34
C GLN A 121 9.60 -4.87 16.52
N ARG A 122 8.34 -5.10 16.93
CA ARG A 122 7.77 -6.44 17.06
C ARG A 122 7.80 -7.20 15.73
N MET A 123 7.40 -6.54 14.64
CA MET A 123 7.44 -7.15 13.31
C MET A 123 8.88 -7.49 12.89
N ARG A 124 9.84 -6.61 13.16
CA ARG A 124 11.25 -6.87 12.88
C ARG A 124 11.79 -8.06 13.69
N ALA A 125 11.43 -8.15 14.97
CA ALA A 125 11.79 -9.30 15.81
C ALA A 125 11.20 -10.60 15.23
N TYR A 126 9.90 -10.60 14.92
CA TYR A 126 9.22 -11.73 14.31
C TYR A 126 9.89 -12.19 13.00
N LEU A 127 10.23 -11.28 12.09
CA LEU A 127 10.86 -11.62 10.81
C LEU A 127 12.29 -12.16 10.95
N LYS A 128 12.97 -11.89 12.07
CA LYS A 128 14.30 -12.45 12.37
C LYS A 128 14.24 -13.88 12.91
N GLU A 129 13.09 -14.32 13.42
CA GLU A 129 12.92 -15.67 13.93
C GLU A 129 13.04 -16.71 12.79
N HIS A 130 13.52 -17.90 13.14
CA HIS A 130 13.60 -19.05 12.23
C HIS A 130 12.19 -19.36 11.65
N PRO A 131 12.05 -19.75 10.36
CA PRO A 131 10.74 -19.96 9.72
C PRO A 131 9.78 -20.87 10.52
N GLU A 132 10.30 -21.96 11.06
CA GLU A 132 9.59 -22.96 11.88
C GLU A 132 9.13 -22.35 13.19
N ARG A 133 9.95 -21.48 13.79
CA ARG A 133 9.58 -20.75 14.99
C ARG A 133 8.46 -19.76 14.71
N ARG A 134 8.51 -19.06 13.57
CA ARG A 134 7.43 -18.18 13.12
C ARG A 134 6.14 -18.95 12.89
N GLU A 135 6.19 -20.10 12.23
CA GLU A 135 5.03 -20.96 11.99
C GLU A 135 4.41 -21.42 13.31
N GLN A 136 5.23 -21.88 14.25
CA GLN A 136 4.77 -22.26 15.58
C GLN A 136 4.12 -21.08 16.32
N MET A 137 4.67 -19.86 16.20
CA MET A 137 4.05 -18.67 16.77
C MET A 137 2.68 -18.38 16.17
N LEU A 138 2.53 -18.50 14.84
CA LEU A 138 1.25 -18.33 14.15
C LEU A 138 0.25 -19.41 14.56
N GLU A 139 0.68 -20.65 14.68
CA GLU A 139 -0.17 -21.76 15.11
C GLU A 139 -0.65 -21.56 16.55
N ASN A 140 0.26 -21.18 17.45
CA ASN A 140 -0.10 -20.81 18.81
C ASN A 140 -1.14 -19.69 18.80
N MET A 141 -0.92 -18.62 18.04
CA MET A 141 -1.91 -17.53 17.92
C MET A 141 -3.27 -18.01 17.38
N ARG A 142 -3.29 -18.92 16.40
CA ARG A 142 -4.54 -19.52 15.87
C ARG A 142 -5.27 -20.29 16.97
N ARG A 143 -4.56 -21.15 17.71
CA ARG A 143 -5.12 -21.92 18.84
C ARG A 143 -5.67 -20.99 19.93
N TRP A 144 -4.88 -19.99 20.35
CA TRP A 144 -5.30 -19.00 21.36
C TRP A 144 -6.57 -18.23 20.96
N ARG A 145 -6.74 -17.89 19.68
CA ARG A 145 -7.95 -17.20 19.18
C ARG A 145 -9.21 -18.06 19.25
N GLN A 146 -9.06 -19.38 19.11
CA GLN A 146 -10.16 -20.35 19.18
C GLN A 146 -10.55 -20.71 20.62
N MET A 147 -9.65 -20.52 21.59
CA MET A 147 -9.93 -20.84 22.99
C MET A 147 -10.99 -19.92 23.63
N THR A 148 -11.80 -20.49 24.53
CA THR A 148 -12.73 -19.75 25.41
C THR A 148 -11.99 -18.92 26.46
N ARG A 149 -12.73 -18.12 27.22
CA ARG A 149 -12.12 -17.36 28.33
C ARG A 149 -11.57 -18.29 29.42
N GLU A 150 -12.30 -19.35 29.80
CA GLU A 150 -11.82 -20.29 30.81
C GLU A 150 -10.57 -21.05 30.33
N GLU A 151 -10.58 -21.58 29.11
CA GLU A 151 -9.43 -22.32 28.54
C GLU A 151 -8.16 -21.46 28.50
N ARG A 152 -8.30 -20.17 28.20
CA ARG A 152 -7.19 -19.20 28.23
C ARG A 152 -6.68 -18.94 29.65
N GLN A 153 -7.56 -18.92 30.65
CA GLN A 153 -7.16 -18.75 32.05
C GLN A 153 -6.39 -19.98 32.52
N GLU A 154 -6.91 -21.17 32.26
CA GLU A 154 -6.25 -22.42 32.65
C GLU A 154 -4.88 -22.56 31.97
N ALA A 155 -4.78 -22.26 30.67
CA ALA A 155 -3.49 -22.27 29.97
C ALA A 155 -2.46 -21.30 30.58
N ARG A 156 -2.91 -20.14 31.08
CA ARG A 156 -2.03 -19.19 31.79
C ARG A 156 -1.58 -19.71 33.15
N GLU A 157 -2.46 -20.36 33.89
CA GLU A 157 -2.15 -20.96 35.19
C GLU A 157 -1.15 -22.09 35.04
N ARG A 158 -1.40 -23.03 34.12
CA ARG A 158 -0.43 -24.10 33.80
C ARG A 158 0.94 -23.55 33.42
N LEU A 159 1.00 -22.45 32.67
CA LEU A 159 2.28 -21.80 32.32
C LEU A 159 2.97 -21.15 33.53
N ARG A 160 2.20 -20.55 34.45
CA ARG A 160 2.71 -19.97 35.70
C ARG A 160 3.30 -21.05 36.59
N GLU A 161 2.59 -22.16 36.79
CA GLU A 161 3.06 -23.29 37.59
C GLU A 161 4.34 -23.91 37.02
N ARG A 162 4.39 -24.15 35.70
CA ARG A 162 5.61 -24.62 35.03
C ARG A 162 6.81 -23.70 35.21
N ARG A 163 6.60 -22.39 35.34
CA ARG A 163 7.68 -21.41 35.59
C ARG A 163 8.08 -21.34 37.06
N ARG A 164 7.16 -21.67 37.97
CA ARG A 164 7.42 -21.70 39.43
C ARG A 164 8.19 -22.95 39.83
N ASN A 165 7.96 -24.06 39.13
CA ASN A 165 8.55 -25.36 39.43
C ASN A 165 9.83 -25.65 38.61
N LYS A 166 10.43 -24.62 38.01
CA LYS A 166 11.64 -24.71 37.19
C LYS A 166 12.66 -23.70 37.69
#